data_AF-A0A5B2VDU0-F1
#
_entry.id   AF-A0A5B2VDU0-F1
#
_cell.length_a   1.000
_cell.length_b   1.000
_cell.length_c   1.000
_cell.angle_alpha   90.00
_cell.angle_beta   90.00
_cell.angle_gamma   90.00
#
_symmetry.space_group_name_H-M   'P 1'
#
loop_
_entity.id
_entity.type
_entity.pdbx_description
1 polymer ?
#
loop_
_entity_poly.entity_id
_entity_poly.type
_entity_poly.pdbx_seq_one_letter_code
_entity_poly.pdbx_strand_id
1 'polypeptide(L)'
;MSAATASNTETLYVFLVGEGVDVWRPVDAVPLGDGRYRLPDNPDPQDEQWEFAGGSTVMAERRELADGIRLVAVAPAAPARPKEAPG
;
A
#
# COMPACT_ATOMS: atom_id res chain seq x y z
N MET A 1 -20.73 -9.00 18.80
CA MET A 1 -19.68 -8.02 18.46
C MET A 1 -18.77 -8.67 17.44
N SER A 2 -18.59 -7.98 16.31
CA SER A 2 -18.11 -8.49 15.03
C SER A 2 -16.78 -9.22 15.06
N ALA A 3 -16.68 -10.27 14.23
CA ALA A 3 -15.43 -10.96 13.97
C ALA A 3 -14.45 -9.99 13.28
N ALA A 4 -13.40 -9.58 13.99
CA ALA A 4 -12.22 -9.03 13.37
C ALA A 4 -11.56 -10.17 12.60
N THR A 5 -11.83 -10.29 11.30
CA THR A 5 -10.95 -11.06 10.42
C THR A 5 -9.57 -10.42 10.50
N ALA A 6 -8.60 -11.15 11.05
CA ALA A 6 -7.20 -10.74 11.07
C ALA A 6 -6.78 -10.43 9.62
N SER A 7 -6.62 -9.15 9.30
CA SER A 7 -6.09 -8.71 8.01
C SER A 7 -4.62 -9.09 7.97
N ASN A 8 -4.26 -10.08 7.15
CA ASN A 8 -2.87 -10.43 6.87
C ASN A 8 -2.25 -9.27 6.09
N THR A 9 -1.56 -8.35 6.76
CA THR A 9 -0.89 -7.20 6.14
C THR A 9 0.57 -7.52 5.83
N GLU A 10 1.10 -6.88 4.80
CA GLU A 10 2.52 -6.90 4.46
C GLU A 10 3.07 -5.47 4.48
N THR A 11 4.35 -5.31 4.85
CA THR A 11 5.01 -4.01 4.82
C THR A 11 5.26 -3.59 3.37
N LEU A 12 4.58 -2.53 2.94
CA LEU A 12 4.76 -1.87 1.66
C LEU A 12 5.37 -0.49 1.89
N TYR A 13 6.31 -0.08 1.05
CA TYR A 13 6.95 1.23 1.14
C TYR A 13 6.32 2.18 0.12
N VAL A 14 5.84 3.32 0.61
CA VAL A 14 5.24 4.39 -0.21
C VAL A 14 6.21 5.56 -0.25
N PHE A 15 6.46 6.11 -1.44
CA PHE A 15 7.35 7.25 -1.59
C PHE A 15 6.71 8.52 -1.01
N LEU A 16 7.50 9.33 -0.32
CA LEU A 16 7.11 10.66 0.13
C LEU A 16 7.60 11.70 -0.88
N VAL A 17 6.65 12.46 -1.42
CA VAL A 17 6.90 13.51 -2.41
C VAL A 17 7.30 14.80 -1.68
N GLY A 18 8.30 15.50 -2.20
CA GLY A 18 8.64 16.85 -1.73
C GLY A 18 9.64 16.92 -0.57
N GLU A 19 10.15 15.79 -0.09
CA GLU A 19 11.14 15.73 1.01
C GLU A 19 12.55 16.24 0.62
N GLY A 20 12.79 16.57 -0.66
CA GLY A 20 14.09 17.01 -1.17
C GLY A 20 15.16 15.90 -1.29
N VAL A 21 14.88 14.72 -0.72
CA VAL A 21 15.62 13.46 -0.86
C VAL A 21 14.63 12.31 -1.02
N ASP A 22 15.11 11.14 -1.46
CA ASP A 22 14.28 9.95 -1.56
C ASP A 22 13.92 9.42 -0.18
N VAL A 23 12.67 9.61 0.24
CA VAL A 23 12.13 9.10 1.50
C VAL A 23 11.00 8.12 1.23
N TRP A 24 11.02 7.01 1.96
CA TRP A 24 10.04 5.93 1.84
C TRP A 24 9.40 5.67 3.19
N ARG A 25 8.06 5.68 3.25
CA ARG A 25 7.26 5.40 4.43
C ARG A 25 6.81 3.94 4.42
N PRO A 26 7.19 3.10 5.41
CA PRO A 26 6.61 1.77 5.55
C PRO A 26 5.16 1.85 6.04
N VAL A 27 4.28 1.07 5.42
CA VAL A 27 2.86 0.96 5.77
C VAL A 27 2.41 -0.49 5.79
N ASP A 28 1.43 -0.80 6.64
CA ASP A 28 0.77 -2.11 6.68
C ASP A 28 -0.30 -2.19 5.59
N ALA A 29 0.05 -2.74 4.44
CA ALA A 29 -0.84 -2.85 3.28
C ALA A 29 -1.49 -4.24 3.22
N VAL A 30 -2.75 -4.30 2.77
CA VAL A 30 -3.48 -5.56 2.60
C VAL A 30 -3.23 -6.10 1.18
N PRO A 31 -2.62 -7.29 1.01
CA PRO A 31 -2.48 -7.92 -0.29
C PRO A 31 -3.85 -8.32 -0.85
N LEU A 32 -4.10 -7.97 -2.11
CA LEU A 32 -5.34 -8.29 -2.83
C LEU A 32 -5.16 -9.39 -3.89
N GLY A 33 -3.92 -9.89 -4.07
CA GLY A 33 -3.54 -10.81 -5.13
C GLY A 33 -3.02 -10.11 -6.38
N ASP A 34 -2.35 -10.87 -7.26
CA ASP A 34 -1.78 -10.38 -8.53
C ASP A 34 -0.85 -9.16 -8.40
N GLY A 35 -0.11 -9.06 -7.30
CA GLY A 35 0.78 -7.93 -7.01
C GLY A 35 0.07 -6.63 -6.61
N ARG A 36 -1.25 -6.68 -6.34
CA ARG A 36 -2.04 -5.54 -5.87
C ARG A 36 -2.11 -5.50 -4.35
N TYR A 37 -2.05 -4.29 -3.81
CA TYR A 37 -2.12 -4.02 -2.39
C TYR A 37 -3.06 -2.85 -2.12
N ARG A 38 -3.84 -2.92 -1.04
CA ARG A 38 -4.63 -1.80 -0.52
C ARG A 38 -3.85 -1.11 0.60
N LEU A 39 -3.61 0.20 0.42
CA LEU A 39 -3.03 1.05 1.46
C LEU A 39 -4.00 1.22 2.63
N PRO A 40 -3.52 1.42 3.86
CA PRO A 40 -4.39 1.73 4.99
C PRO A 40 -5.20 3.00 4.69
N ASP A 41 -6.44 3.07 5.20
CA ASP A 41 -7.33 4.21 5.00
C ASP A 41 -6.87 5.47 5.78
N ASN A 42 -5.76 5.39 6.51
CA ASN A 42 -5.36 6.43 7.45
C ASN A 42 -4.81 7.65 6.68
N PRO A 43 -5.44 8.82 6.83
CA PRO A 43 -4.92 10.06 6.29
C PRO A 43 -3.70 10.49 7.11
N ASP A 44 -2.69 10.96 6.39
CA ASP A 44 -1.36 11.32 6.87
C ASP A 44 -1.31 12.12 8.19
N PRO A 45 -0.29 11.91 9.06
CA PRO A 45 0.26 12.99 9.89
C PRO A 45 0.46 14.26 9.05
N GLN A 46 0.02 15.42 9.56
CA GLN A 46 -0.30 16.65 8.80
C GLN A 46 0.78 17.23 7.85
N ASP A 47 2.00 16.70 7.87
CA ASP A 47 3.18 17.23 7.19
C ASP A 47 3.79 16.30 6.13
N GLU A 48 3.23 15.10 5.93
CA GLU A 48 3.70 14.15 4.92
C GLU A 48 2.86 14.24 3.64
N GLN A 49 3.50 14.06 2.48
CA GLN A 49 2.81 13.95 1.20
C GLN A 49 3.18 12.64 0.51
N TRP A 50 2.28 11.66 0.57
CA TRP A 50 2.51 10.37 -0.06
C TRP A 50 2.26 10.42 -1.57
N GLU A 51 3.02 9.63 -2.34
CA GLU A 51 2.79 9.44 -3.78
C GLU A 51 1.41 8.83 -4.07
N PHE A 52 0.89 8.00 -3.15
CA PHE A 52 -0.41 7.36 -3.24
C PHE A 52 -1.23 7.61 -1.97
N ALA A 53 -2.46 8.08 -2.13
CA ALA A 53 -3.35 8.39 -1.00
C ALA A 53 -3.76 7.14 -0.21
N GLY A 54 -4.03 7.32 1.09
CA GLY A 54 -4.61 6.28 1.95
C GLY A 54 -5.88 5.65 1.33
N GLY A 55 -6.05 4.35 1.55
CA GLY A 55 -7.16 3.56 0.99
C GLY A 55 -7.04 3.23 -0.51
N SER A 56 -6.03 3.78 -1.20
CA SER A 56 -5.78 3.47 -2.62
C SER A 56 -5.37 2.01 -2.81
N THR A 57 -5.70 1.47 -3.98
CA THR A 57 -5.13 0.20 -4.43
C THR A 57 -3.95 0.49 -5.36
N VAL A 58 -2.82 -0.17 -5.12
CA VAL A 58 -1.56 0.06 -5.85
C VAL A 58 -0.98 -1.27 -6.33
N MET A 59 -0.21 -1.22 -7.41
CA MET A 59 0.73 -2.27 -7.78
C MET A 59 2.01 -2.13 -6.94
N ALA A 60 2.58 -3.26 -6.56
CA ALA A 60 3.83 -3.30 -5.82
C ALA A 60 4.91 -4.15 -6.52
N GLU A 61 6.16 -3.74 -6.36
CA GLU A 61 7.33 -4.44 -6.88
C GLU A 61 8.42 -4.55 -5.83
N ARG A 62 9.27 -5.59 -5.94
CA ARG A 62 10.48 -5.69 -5.13
C ARG A 62 11.58 -4.83 -5.75
N ARG A 63 12.10 -3.86 -5.00
CA ARG A 63 13.16 -2.94 -5.40
C ARG A 63 14.31 -2.97 -4.41
N GLU A 64 15.54 -2.88 -4.91
CA GLU A 64 16.73 -2.69 -4.07
C GLU A 64 16.79 -1.23 -3.62
N LEU A 65 16.64 -1.01 -2.31
CA LEU A 65 16.84 0.28 -1.65
C LEU A 65 18.15 0.25 -0.84
N ALA A 66 18.53 1.39 -0.25
CA ALA A 66 19.79 1.51 0.50
C ALA A 66 19.92 0.50 1.66
N ASP A 67 18.80 0.03 2.21
CA ASP A 67 18.72 -0.95 3.31
C ASP A 67 18.31 -2.36 2.85
N GLY A 68 18.40 -2.63 1.54
CA GLY A 68 18.16 -3.93 0.91
C GLY A 68 16.87 -3.98 0.09
N ILE A 69 16.46 -5.19 -0.28
CA ILE A 69 15.27 -5.39 -1.10
C ILE A 69 14.01 -5.09 -0.26
N ARG A 70 13.15 -4.22 -0.77
CA ARG A 70 11.86 -3.84 -0.17
C ARG A 70 10.74 -3.96 -1.20
N LEU A 71 9.52 -4.16 -0.70
CA LEU A 71 8.31 -4.09 -1.53
C LEU A 71 7.87 -2.61 -1.58
N VAL A 72 7.80 -2.02 -2.76
CA VAL A 72 7.47 -0.60 -2.96
C VAL A 72 6.22 -0.45 -3.81
N ALA A 73 5.40 0.58 -3.53
CA ALA A 73 4.32 0.98 -4.42
C ALA A 73 4.90 1.63 -5.70
N VAL A 74 4.39 1.26 -6.87
CA VAL A 74 4.94 1.74 -8.16
C VAL A 74 3.90 2.30 -9.12
N ALA A 75 2.62 1.98 -8.95
CA ALA A 75 1.55 2.48 -9.82
C ALA A 75 0.17 2.34 -9.14
N PRO A 76 -0.82 3.17 -9.50
CA PRO A 76 -2.21 2.92 -9.15
C PRO A 76 -2.73 1.62 -9.77
N ALA A 77 -3.62 0.93 -9.06
CA ALA A 77 -4.30 -0.26 -9.54
C ALA A 77 -5.81 -0.17 -9.31
N ALA A 78 -6.57 -0.85 -10.15
CA ALA A 78 -7.98 -1.08 -9.87
C ALA A 78 -8.12 -1.96 -8.61
N PRO A 79 -9.15 -1.72 -7.78
CA PRO A 79 -9.47 -2.64 -6.69
C PRO A 79 -9.71 -4.04 -7.24
N ALA A 80 -9.49 -5.07 -6.42
CA ALA A 80 -9.87 -6.43 -6.80
C ALA A 80 -11.34 -6.44 -7.24
N ARG A 81 -11.62 -7.09 -8.38
CA ARG A 81 -13.00 -7.31 -8.82
C ARG A 81 -13.74 -8.00 -7.67
N PRO A 82 -14.92 -7.50 -7.25
CA PRO A 82 -15.75 -8.23 -6.30
C PRO A 82 -15.96 -9.65 -6.84
N LYS A 83 -15.73 -10.66 -5.99
CA LYS A 83 -16.06 -12.04 -6.32
C LYS A 83 -17.58 -12.05 -6.60
N GLU A 84 -17.98 -12.29 -7.85
CA GLU A 84 -19.40 -12.39 -8.20
C GLU A 84 -20.07 -13.37 -7.23
N ALA A 85 -21.05 -12.90 -6.47
CA ALA A 85 -21.82 -13.78 -5.61
C ALA A 85 -22.60 -14.73 -6.52
N PRO A 86 -22.56 -16.06 -6.29
CA PRO A 86 -23.44 -16.97 -7.01
C PRO A 86 -24.90 -16.59 -6.68
N GLY A 87 -25.69 -16.35 -7.73
CA GLY A 87 -27.13 -16.11 -7.63
C GLY A 87 -27.93 -17.36 -7.36
#